data_AF-A0AAV9V4T4-F1
#
_entry.id   AF-A0AAV9V4T4-F1
#
_cell.length_a   1.000
_cell.length_b   1.000
_cell.length_c   1.000
_cell.angle_alpha   90.00
_cell.angle_beta   90.00
_cell.angle_gamma   90.00
#
_symmetry.space_group_name_H-M   'P 1'
#
loop_
_entity.id
_entity.type
_entity.pdbx_description
1 polymer ?
#
loop_
_entity_poly.entity_id
_entity_poly.type
_entity_poly.pdbx_seq_one_letter_code
_entity_poly.pdbx_strand_id
1 'polypeptide(L)'
;MEPSPTTSQHKYLTSPKCNIPPFHLERYTSVYAHRFIFLRMNGSFDEWTGGQIQDTYSDGYQNIRNQLADLAYTGRFDKAIELIQQNDCANSWRLRTADEFDTRPPTGWTTLHQAAILPTATLSHIERLITLGAYRNLRTLDTNETAYDLAKRHNRPRDILAALKPVNRRGLSDETIANLQRGQDEVIMSRVEKLVKEHKFRMPPVEVLIELQEMHFWCPIPGFYGGFHIQMLDDNCIEMESFCRVVGGSGEKHIVNPDGTWKRTETGLY
;
A
#
# COMPACT_ATOMS: atom_id res chain seq x y z
N MET A 1 -9.41 67.31 -49.55
CA MET A 1 -10.57 67.70 -48.71
C MET A 1 -11.39 66.46 -48.47
N GLU A 2 -11.94 66.35 -47.27
CA GLU A 2 -12.66 65.22 -46.64
C GLU A 2 -11.83 64.13 -45.95
N PRO A 3 -12.35 63.60 -44.80
CA PRO A 3 -11.53 63.22 -43.66
C PRO A 3 -11.49 61.70 -43.40
N SER A 4 -10.53 61.32 -42.56
CA SER A 4 -10.25 59.96 -42.07
C SER A 4 -11.40 59.35 -41.27
N PRO A 5 -11.65 58.03 -41.36
CA PRO A 5 -12.55 57.34 -40.46
C PRO A 5 -11.81 56.77 -39.23
N THR A 6 -12.37 57.11 -38.08
CA THR A 6 -12.05 56.68 -36.71
C THR A 6 -12.15 55.18 -36.49
N THR A 7 -11.11 54.62 -35.87
CA THR A 7 -11.03 53.25 -35.35
C THR A 7 -11.73 53.16 -33.98
N SER A 8 -12.76 52.32 -33.87
CA SER A 8 -13.37 51.93 -32.58
C SER A 8 -12.80 50.58 -32.14
N GLN A 9 -12.15 50.57 -30.97
CA GLN A 9 -11.55 49.41 -30.33
C GLN A 9 -12.59 48.60 -29.55
N HIS A 10 -12.81 47.34 -29.92
CA HIS A 10 -13.41 46.34 -29.03
C HIS A 10 -12.33 45.80 -28.08
N LYS A 11 -12.45 46.10 -26.79
CA LYS A 11 -11.66 45.48 -25.71
C LYS A 11 -12.13 44.05 -25.47
N TYR A 12 -11.36 43.07 -25.94
CA TYR A 12 -11.36 41.73 -25.34
C TYR A 12 -10.37 41.76 -24.16
N LEU A 13 -10.90 41.58 -22.94
CA LEU A 13 -10.10 41.29 -21.76
C LEU A 13 -9.48 39.90 -21.95
N THR A 14 -8.18 39.88 -22.17
CA THR A 14 -7.37 38.65 -22.19
C THR A 14 -7.08 38.23 -20.75
N SER A 15 -7.47 37.01 -20.41
CA SER A 15 -7.10 36.33 -19.17
C SER A 15 -5.58 36.20 -19.06
N PRO A 16 -4.98 36.35 -17.87
CA PRO A 16 -3.53 36.26 -17.72
C PRO A 16 -3.05 34.84 -18.06
N LYS A 17 -2.11 34.77 -19.01
CA LYS A 17 -1.36 33.56 -19.37
C LYS A 17 -0.59 33.07 -18.14
N CYS A 18 -0.97 31.91 -17.62
CA CYS A 18 -0.19 31.18 -16.63
C CYS A 18 1.04 30.59 -17.35
N ASN A 19 2.20 31.25 -17.23
CA ASN A 19 3.48 30.75 -17.68
C ASN A 19 3.94 29.65 -16.70
N ILE A 20 3.74 28.39 -17.07
CA ILE A 20 4.39 27.25 -16.41
C ILE A 20 5.59 26.87 -17.27
N PRO A 21 6.83 26.91 -16.75
CA PRO A 21 8.01 26.48 -17.50
C PRO A 21 8.00 24.96 -17.73
N PRO A 22 8.64 24.47 -18.82
CA PRO A 22 8.70 23.05 -19.11
C PRO A 22 9.59 22.36 -18.07
N PHE A 23 9.01 21.50 -17.23
CA PHE A 23 9.77 20.67 -16.31
C PHE A 23 10.50 19.57 -17.07
N HIS A 24 11.83 19.61 -17.01
CA HIS A 24 12.71 18.51 -17.41
C HIS A 24 12.48 17.30 -16.48
N LEU A 25 12.12 16.16 -17.09
CA LEU A 25 12.01 14.85 -16.45
C LEU A 25 13.41 14.30 -16.12
N GLU A 26 13.92 14.60 -14.94
CA GLU A 26 14.94 13.77 -14.31
C GLU A 26 14.27 12.60 -13.58
N ARG A 27 14.87 11.41 -13.69
CA ARG A 27 14.34 10.13 -13.26
C ARG A 27 14.40 10.01 -11.73
N TYR A 28 13.26 9.90 -11.07
CA TYR A 28 13.16 9.77 -9.60
C TYR A 28 12.89 8.32 -9.17
N THR A 29 13.67 7.83 -8.21
CA THR A 29 13.71 6.46 -7.68
C THR A 29 12.77 6.22 -6.49
N SER A 30 11.65 6.95 -6.41
CA SER A 30 10.64 6.76 -5.36
C SER A 30 9.30 6.43 -6.03
N VAL A 31 8.71 5.29 -5.67
CA VAL A 31 7.55 4.71 -6.38
C VAL A 31 6.33 5.61 -6.39
N TYR A 32 6.22 6.56 -5.47
CA TYR A 32 5.25 7.64 -5.58
C TYR A 32 5.87 8.91 -5.01
N ALA A 33 6.39 9.79 -5.89
CA ALA A 33 6.74 11.17 -5.53
C ALA A 33 5.47 11.98 -5.25
N HIS A 34 4.69 11.59 -4.24
CA HIS A 34 3.38 12.14 -3.94
C HIS A 34 3.07 12.27 -2.45
N ARG A 35 4.12 12.37 -1.61
CA ARG A 35 4.03 12.93 -0.23
C ARG A 35 3.53 14.39 -0.17
N PHE A 36 3.41 15.07 -1.30
CA PHE A 36 3.19 16.52 -1.35
C PHE A 36 1.77 17.04 -1.05
N ILE A 37 0.76 16.20 -0.83
CA ILE A 37 -0.62 16.68 -0.55
C ILE A 37 -1.15 16.24 0.83
N PHE A 38 -0.50 15.29 1.52
CA PHE A 38 -0.86 14.89 2.90
C PHE A 38 -0.01 15.58 3.98
N LEU A 39 0.51 16.78 3.69
CA LEU A 39 1.19 17.64 4.68
C LEU A 39 0.24 18.26 5.73
N ARG A 40 -1.03 17.83 5.83
CA ARG A 40 -1.94 18.23 6.91
C ARG A 40 -1.97 17.27 8.10
N MET A 41 -1.28 16.13 8.05
CA MET A 41 -1.20 15.20 9.17
C MET A 41 0.27 14.89 9.47
N ASN A 42 0.75 15.34 10.63
CA ASN A 42 2.15 15.30 11.08
C ASN A 42 2.63 13.87 11.47
N GLY A 43 2.46 12.87 10.59
CA GLY A 43 2.87 11.49 10.83
C GLY A 43 3.36 10.78 9.56
N SER A 44 4.32 9.88 9.71
CA SER A 44 4.62 8.87 8.68
C SER A 44 3.49 7.86 8.70
N PHE A 45 2.75 7.72 7.61
CA PHE A 45 1.74 6.67 7.47
C PHE A 45 2.42 5.39 7.01
N ASP A 46 2.01 4.24 7.57
CA ASP A 46 2.29 2.94 6.94
C ASP A 46 1.62 2.90 5.55
N GLU A 47 2.26 2.25 4.59
CA GLU A 47 1.76 2.13 3.21
C GLU A 47 1.50 0.66 2.85
N TRP A 48 0.35 0.40 2.24
CA TRP A 48 0.00 -0.89 1.67
C TRP A 48 0.23 -0.93 0.16
N THR A 49 1.28 -1.62 -0.27
CA THR A 49 1.58 -1.82 -1.69
C THR A 49 1.01 -3.16 -2.20
N GLY A 50 -0.23 -3.15 -2.69
CA GLY A 50 -0.96 -4.36 -3.06
C GLY A 50 -0.68 -4.90 -4.48
N GLY A 51 -0.13 -4.09 -5.40
CA GLY A 51 0.08 -4.51 -6.79
C GLY A 51 1.03 -5.71 -6.90
N GLN A 52 0.66 -6.70 -7.74
CA GLN A 52 1.34 -7.99 -7.80
C GLN A 52 2.11 -8.24 -9.11
N ILE A 53 1.82 -7.47 -10.15
CA ILE A 53 2.48 -7.59 -11.45
C ILE A 53 3.54 -6.50 -11.65
N GLN A 54 4.60 -6.82 -12.40
CA GLN A 54 5.74 -5.95 -12.67
C GLN A 54 5.34 -4.62 -13.30
N ASP A 55 4.49 -4.67 -14.33
CA ASP A 55 3.99 -3.52 -15.10
C ASP A 55 3.28 -2.46 -14.25
N THR A 56 2.93 -2.79 -13.00
CA THR A 56 2.36 -1.84 -12.03
C THR A 56 3.37 -0.81 -11.56
N TYR A 57 4.66 -1.13 -11.57
CA TYR A 57 5.71 -0.35 -10.92
C TYR A 57 6.84 0.00 -11.89
N SER A 58 7.66 0.99 -11.52
CA SER A 58 8.86 1.33 -12.29
C SER A 58 9.92 0.23 -12.22
N ASP A 59 10.72 0.08 -13.28
CA ASP A 59 11.80 -0.91 -13.36
C ASP A 59 12.74 -0.85 -12.16
N GLY A 60 13.05 0.36 -11.67
CA GLY A 60 13.89 0.55 -10.49
C GLY A 60 13.32 -0.14 -9.25
N TYR A 61 12.01 -0.01 -9.02
CA TYR A 61 11.37 -0.65 -7.88
C TYR A 61 11.16 -2.14 -8.06
N GLN A 62 10.85 -2.57 -9.28
CA GLN A 62 10.82 -4.00 -9.61
C GLN A 62 12.16 -4.67 -9.28
N ASN A 63 13.28 -4.02 -9.66
CA ASN A 63 14.63 -4.50 -9.36
C ASN A 63 14.90 -4.58 -7.85
N ILE A 64 14.48 -3.58 -7.07
CA ILE A 64 14.59 -3.61 -5.60
C ILE A 64 13.84 -4.81 -5.02
N ARG A 65 12.59 -5.06 -5.45
CA ARG A 65 11.80 -6.20 -4.96
C ARG A 65 12.39 -7.54 -5.35
N ASN A 66 12.90 -7.66 -6.57
CA ASN A 66 13.58 -8.87 -7.04
C ASN A 66 14.85 -9.14 -6.23
N GLN A 67 15.69 -8.12 -6.04
CA GLN A 67 16.91 -8.23 -5.23
C GLN A 67 16.59 -8.58 -3.77
N LEU A 68 15.56 -7.95 -3.18
CA LEU A 68 15.14 -8.26 -1.82
C LEU A 68 14.70 -9.72 -1.69
N ALA A 69 13.90 -10.21 -2.64
CA ALA A 69 13.46 -11.60 -2.65
C ALA A 69 14.63 -12.58 -2.80
N ASP A 70 15.64 -12.27 -3.63
CA ASP A 70 16.84 -13.11 -3.78
C ASP A 70 17.69 -13.13 -2.51
N LEU A 71 17.90 -11.97 -1.87
CA LEU A 71 18.62 -11.88 -0.61
C LEU A 71 17.92 -12.65 0.50
N ALA A 72 16.59 -12.52 0.61
CA ALA A 72 15.79 -13.23 1.59
C ALA A 72 15.81 -14.75 1.35
N TYR A 73 15.61 -15.19 0.11
CA TYR A 73 15.62 -16.60 -0.29
C TYR A 73 16.98 -17.27 -0.03
N THR A 74 18.09 -16.53 -0.24
CA THR A 74 19.45 -17.02 0.02
C THR A 74 19.92 -16.81 1.46
N GLY A 75 19.05 -16.32 2.35
CA GLY A 75 19.36 -16.14 3.77
C GLY A 75 20.35 -15.01 4.09
N ARG A 76 20.55 -14.05 3.18
CA ARG A 76 21.46 -12.89 3.31
C ARG A 76 20.76 -11.73 4.03
N PHE A 77 20.29 -11.99 5.25
CA PHE A 77 19.39 -11.07 5.97
C PHE A 77 19.97 -9.71 6.30
N ASP A 78 21.26 -9.59 6.61
CA ASP A 78 21.89 -8.27 6.85
C ASP A 78 21.76 -7.35 5.63
N LYS A 79 22.05 -7.87 4.44
CA LYS A 79 21.90 -7.13 3.18
C LYS A 79 20.44 -6.86 2.84
N ALA A 80 19.55 -7.79 3.14
CA ALA A 80 18.11 -7.59 2.95
C ALA A 80 17.60 -6.44 3.84
N ILE A 81 18.06 -6.39 5.10
CA ILE A 81 17.74 -5.32 6.05
C ILE A 81 18.29 -3.97 5.57
N GLU A 82 19.54 -3.90 5.11
CA GLU A 82 20.11 -2.68 4.51
C GLU A 82 19.27 -2.17 3.33
N LEU A 83 18.86 -3.08 2.45
CA LEU A 83 18.03 -2.74 1.29
C LEU A 83 16.64 -2.23 1.71
N ILE A 84 16.03 -2.84 2.73
CA ILE A 84 14.77 -2.40 3.33
C ILE A 84 14.91 -0.99 3.91
N GLN A 85 15.97 -0.73 4.68
CA GLN A 85 16.20 0.58 5.30
C GLN A 85 16.34 1.71 4.27
N GLN A 86 16.94 1.41 3.11
CA GLN A 86 17.14 2.39 2.05
C GLN A 86 15.89 2.69 1.22
N ASN A 87 14.94 1.75 1.16
CA ASN A 87 13.83 1.79 0.20
C ASN A 87 12.44 1.65 0.83
N ASP A 88 12.35 1.48 2.15
CA ASP A 88 11.11 1.34 2.91
C ASP A 88 10.18 0.25 2.35
N CYS A 89 10.70 -0.98 2.26
CA CYS A 89 10.06 -2.07 1.51
C CYS A 89 9.97 -3.40 2.27
N ALA A 90 9.90 -3.37 3.61
CA ALA A 90 9.93 -4.55 4.48
C ALA A 90 8.89 -5.64 4.15
N ASN A 91 7.72 -5.21 3.65
CA ASN A 91 6.60 -6.08 3.32
C ASN A 91 6.50 -6.43 1.83
N SER A 92 7.54 -6.14 1.05
CA SER A 92 7.56 -6.46 -0.38
C SER A 92 7.86 -7.93 -0.65
N TRP A 93 7.33 -8.44 -1.76
CA TRP A 93 7.61 -9.76 -2.31
C TRP A 93 7.94 -9.67 -3.80
N ARG A 94 8.42 -10.78 -4.37
CA ARG A 94 8.74 -10.87 -5.80
C ARG A 94 7.49 -10.69 -6.67
N LEU A 95 7.56 -9.75 -7.61
CA LEU A 95 6.51 -9.51 -8.60
C LEU A 95 6.59 -10.52 -9.76
N ARG A 96 5.46 -10.76 -10.41
CA ARG A 96 5.37 -11.57 -11.64
C ARG A 96 5.16 -10.68 -12.86
N THR A 97 5.54 -11.14 -14.04
CA THR A 97 4.99 -10.51 -15.26
C THR A 97 3.50 -10.84 -15.37
N ALA A 98 2.76 -10.09 -16.20
CA ALA A 98 1.35 -10.39 -16.46
C ALA A 98 1.17 -11.83 -16.99
N ASP A 99 2.05 -12.25 -17.91
CA ASP A 99 2.02 -13.59 -18.51
C ASP A 99 2.34 -14.72 -17.52
N GLU A 100 3.27 -14.47 -16.58
CA GLU A 100 3.62 -15.44 -15.55
C GLU A 100 2.54 -15.58 -14.48
N PHE A 101 1.69 -14.57 -14.28
CA PHE A 101 0.79 -14.53 -13.13
C PHE A 101 -0.15 -15.73 -13.07
N ASP A 102 -0.73 -16.13 -14.21
CA ASP A 102 -1.71 -17.21 -14.26
C ASP A 102 -1.07 -18.61 -14.18
N THR A 103 0.18 -18.76 -14.62
CA THR A 103 0.90 -20.05 -14.62
C THR A 103 1.78 -20.24 -13.39
N ARG A 104 2.22 -19.14 -12.79
CA ARG A 104 3.12 -19.08 -11.64
C ARG A 104 2.77 -17.87 -10.77
N PRO A 105 1.64 -17.93 -10.04
CA PRO A 105 1.21 -16.81 -9.20
C PRO A 105 2.26 -16.43 -8.16
N PRO A 106 2.27 -15.17 -7.69
CA PRO A 106 3.16 -14.75 -6.62
C PRO A 106 2.82 -15.50 -5.33
N THR A 107 3.84 -15.95 -4.61
CA THR A 107 3.65 -16.64 -3.32
C THR A 107 3.41 -15.66 -2.16
N GLY A 108 3.72 -14.38 -2.34
CA GLY A 108 3.57 -13.37 -1.29
C GLY A 108 4.59 -13.49 -0.15
N TRP A 109 5.66 -14.26 -0.32
CA TRP A 109 6.70 -14.42 0.68
C TRP A 109 7.51 -13.14 0.84
N THR A 110 7.44 -12.53 2.02
CA THR A 110 8.29 -11.40 2.42
C THR A 110 9.59 -11.89 3.07
N THR A 111 10.51 -10.97 3.35
CA THR A 111 11.75 -11.27 4.07
C THR A 111 11.49 -11.89 5.44
N LEU A 112 10.42 -11.49 6.14
CA LEU A 112 10.05 -12.05 7.45
C LEU A 112 9.64 -13.52 7.34
N HIS A 113 8.88 -13.90 6.30
CA HIS A 113 8.51 -15.30 6.05
C HIS A 113 9.73 -16.18 5.77
N GLN A 114 10.71 -15.68 4.99
CA GLN A 114 11.96 -16.39 4.76
C GLN A 114 12.80 -16.52 6.03
N ALA A 115 12.90 -15.43 6.82
CA ALA A 115 13.61 -15.44 8.10
C ALA A 115 12.98 -16.41 9.11
N ALA A 116 11.67 -16.64 9.02
CA ALA A 116 10.98 -17.61 9.85
C ALA A 116 11.40 -19.06 9.61
N ILE A 117 11.88 -19.43 8.41
CA ILE A 117 12.20 -20.84 8.11
C ILE A 117 13.70 -21.12 8.00
N LEU A 118 14.50 -20.12 7.63
CA LEU A 118 15.93 -20.34 7.35
C LEU A 118 16.78 -20.32 8.63
N PRO A 119 17.71 -21.29 8.79
CA PRO A 119 18.60 -21.33 9.94
C PRO A 119 19.59 -20.17 10.02
N THR A 120 19.85 -19.47 8.91
CA THR A 120 20.71 -18.28 8.89
C THR A 120 20.06 -17.04 9.53
N ALA A 121 18.75 -17.06 9.78
CA ALA A 121 18.09 -15.99 10.52
C ALA A 121 18.32 -16.14 12.02
N THR A 122 18.77 -15.07 12.65
CA THR A 122 18.91 -14.95 14.11
C THR A 122 17.71 -14.20 14.68
N LEU A 123 17.53 -14.24 16.00
CA LEU A 123 16.52 -13.44 16.69
C LEU A 123 16.68 -11.94 16.36
N SER A 124 17.93 -11.45 16.36
CA SER A 124 18.25 -10.07 16.01
C SER A 124 17.82 -9.68 14.59
N HIS A 125 17.93 -10.58 13.61
CA HIS A 125 17.40 -10.32 12.26
C HIS A 125 15.88 -10.13 12.27
N ILE A 126 15.15 -10.99 12.98
CA ILE A 126 13.69 -10.95 13.06
C ILE A 126 13.22 -9.67 13.76
N GLU A 127 13.82 -9.33 14.90
CA GLU A 127 13.49 -8.12 15.65
C GLU A 127 13.78 -6.86 14.83
N ARG A 128 14.89 -6.82 14.07
CA ARG A 128 15.19 -5.72 13.14
C ARG A 128 14.16 -5.62 12.01
N LEU A 129 13.76 -6.74 11.41
CA LEU A 129 12.73 -6.73 10.35
C LEU A 129 11.40 -6.18 10.90
N ILE A 130 10.96 -6.61 12.08
CA ILE A 130 9.74 -6.12 12.73
C ILE A 130 9.87 -4.62 13.05
N THR A 131 11.03 -4.19 13.57
CA THR A 131 11.30 -2.76 13.84
C THR A 131 11.25 -1.90 12.58
N LEU A 132 11.57 -2.49 11.43
CA LEU A 132 11.47 -1.84 10.11
C LEU A 132 10.09 -1.96 9.47
N GLY A 133 9.07 -2.36 10.24
CA GLY A 133 7.69 -2.40 9.77
C GLY A 133 7.27 -3.72 9.13
N ALA A 134 8.04 -4.80 9.24
CA ALA A 134 7.58 -6.11 8.75
C ALA A 134 6.37 -6.60 9.56
N TYR A 135 5.26 -6.88 8.87
CA TYR A 135 4.00 -7.31 9.48
C TYR A 135 4.05 -8.77 9.91
N ARG A 136 3.71 -9.04 11.18
CA ARG A 136 3.62 -10.41 11.74
C ARG A 136 2.32 -11.09 11.37
N ASN A 137 1.25 -10.33 11.17
CA ASN A 137 -0.07 -10.83 10.79
C ASN A 137 -0.21 -11.07 9.27
N LEU A 138 0.75 -10.59 8.47
CA LEU A 138 0.71 -10.80 7.03
C LEU A 138 0.87 -12.28 6.69
N ARG A 139 -0.06 -12.78 5.89
CA ARG A 139 -0.06 -14.17 5.39
C ARG A 139 0.56 -14.27 4.01
N THR A 140 1.19 -15.40 3.71
CA THR A 140 1.55 -15.78 2.34
C THR A 140 0.30 -15.91 1.46
N LEU A 141 0.46 -15.75 0.16
CA LEU A 141 -0.63 -15.88 -0.82
C LEU A 141 -0.90 -17.32 -1.22
N ASP A 142 0.12 -18.17 -1.17
CA ASP A 142 0.05 -19.56 -1.62
C ASP A 142 -0.41 -20.53 -0.51
N THR A 143 0.05 -20.34 0.73
CA THR A 143 -0.28 -21.24 1.84
C THR A 143 -1.18 -20.62 2.91
N ASN A 144 -1.43 -19.31 2.84
CA ASN A 144 -2.21 -18.55 3.83
C ASN A 144 -1.63 -18.64 5.27
N GLU A 145 -0.31 -18.81 5.38
CA GLU A 145 0.42 -18.94 6.64
C GLU A 145 1.10 -17.62 7.02
N THR A 146 1.11 -17.27 8.31
CA THR A 146 1.95 -16.18 8.84
C THR A 146 3.40 -16.63 8.99
N ALA A 147 4.32 -15.70 9.18
CA ALA A 147 5.71 -16.01 9.55
C ALA A 147 5.79 -16.88 10.83
N TYR A 148 4.89 -16.68 11.80
CA TYR A 148 4.80 -17.52 12.99
C TYR A 148 4.40 -18.97 12.68
N ASP A 149 3.39 -19.15 11.82
CA ASP A 149 2.92 -20.48 11.42
C ASP A 149 4.03 -21.26 10.71
N LEU A 150 4.75 -20.59 9.80
CA LEU A 150 5.93 -21.14 9.14
C LEU A 150 7.02 -21.53 10.14
N ALA A 151 7.38 -20.63 11.07
CA ALA A 151 8.39 -20.91 12.08
C ALA A 151 8.00 -22.10 12.97
N LYS A 152 6.72 -22.21 13.34
CA LYS A 152 6.20 -23.32 14.14
C LYS A 152 6.31 -24.64 13.38
N ARG A 153 5.89 -24.67 12.11
CA ARG A 153 5.97 -25.85 11.23
C ARG A 153 7.42 -26.29 11.00
N HIS A 154 8.36 -25.36 10.99
CA HIS A 154 9.79 -25.63 10.83
C HIS A 154 10.55 -25.84 12.16
N ASN A 155 9.84 -26.01 13.28
CA ASN A 155 10.41 -26.27 14.62
C ASN A 155 11.48 -25.24 15.04
N ARG A 156 11.25 -23.96 14.75
CA ARG A 156 12.17 -22.89 15.17
C ARG A 156 12.19 -22.76 16.71
N PRO A 157 13.31 -22.25 17.27
CA PRO A 157 13.44 -21.99 18.70
C PRO A 157 12.32 -21.12 19.31
N ARG A 158 12.07 -21.29 20.62
CA ARG A 158 10.94 -20.65 21.33
C ARG A 158 11.00 -19.12 21.33
N ASP A 159 12.19 -18.55 21.41
CA ASP A 159 12.44 -17.11 21.34
C ASP A 159 12.07 -16.54 19.96
N ILE A 160 12.43 -17.23 18.88
CA ILE A 160 12.02 -16.90 17.50
C ILE A 160 10.49 -16.95 17.37
N LEU A 161 9.84 -18.00 17.91
CA LEU A 161 8.38 -18.10 17.91
C LEU A 161 7.72 -16.96 18.70
N ALA A 162 8.30 -16.59 19.84
CA ALA A 162 7.79 -15.49 20.66
C ALA A 162 7.87 -14.15 19.91
N ALA A 163 8.98 -13.87 19.22
CA ALA A 163 9.15 -12.64 18.44
C ALA A 163 8.20 -12.55 17.24
N LEU A 164 7.95 -13.67 16.56
CA LEU A 164 7.09 -13.72 15.37
C LEU A 164 5.59 -13.77 15.68
N LYS A 165 5.20 -14.01 16.94
CA LYS A 165 3.80 -14.21 17.31
C LYS A 165 2.91 -13.07 16.78
N PRO A 166 1.78 -13.38 16.11
CA PRO A 166 0.79 -12.41 15.66
C PRO A 166 0.39 -11.44 16.78
N VAL A 167 0.19 -10.17 16.42
CA VAL A 167 -0.21 -9.11 17.36
C VAL A 167 -1.48 -8.45 16.88
N ASN A 168 -2.53 -8.58 17.68
CA ASN A 168 -3.80 -7.90 17.48
C ASN A 168 -3.97 -6.88 18.60
N ARG A 169 -3.86 -5.59 18.27
CA ARG A 169 -4.04 -4.49 19.24
C ARG A 169 -5.51 -4.22 19.54
N ARG A 170 -6.42 -4.65 18.66
CA ARG A 170 -7.86 -4.64 18.87
C ARG A 170 -8.33 -6.09 19.07
N GLY A 171 -9.04 -6.34 20.18
CA GLY A 171 -9.57 -7.67 20.52
C GLY A 171 -10.84 -8.02 19.74
N LEU A 172 -10.73 -8.12 18.41
CA LEU A 172 -11.84 -8.50 17.53
C LEU A 172 -11.95 -10.03 17.45
N SER A 173 -13.18 -10.52 17.26
CA SER A 173 -13.40 -11.93 16.93
C SER A 173 -13.00 -12.22 15.48
N ASP A 174 -12.67 -13.47 15.16
CA ASP A 174 -12.36 -13.89 13.79
C ASP A 174 -13.54 -13.62 12.83
N GLU A 175 -14.78 -13.78 13.31
CA GLU A 175 -15.99 -13.44 12.55
C GLU A 175 -16.07 -11.95 12.23
N THR A 176 -15.79 -11.09 13.22
CA THR A 176 -15.75 -9.63 13.02
C THR A 176 -14.66 -9.23 12.03
N ILE A 177 -13.47 -9.82 12.12
CA ILE A 177 -12.37 -9.56 11.18
C ILE A 177 -12.80 -9.95 9.75
N ALA A 178 -13.39 -11.13 9.57
CA ALA A 178 -13.86 -11.58 8.26
C ALA A 178 -14.96 -10.68 7.69
N ASN A 179 -15.90 -10.24 8.53
CA ASN A 179 -16.96 -9.31 8.14
C ASN A 179 -16.41 -7.95 7.71
N LEU A 180 -15.50 -7.38 8.51
CA LEU A 180 -14.82 -6.12 8.18
C LEU A 180 -14.01 -6.23 6.89
N GLN A 181 -13.28 -7.35 6.69
CA GLN A 181 -12.53 -7.59 5.45
C GLN A 181 -13.47 -7.57 4.24
N ARG A 182 -14.58 -8.30 4.31
CA ARG A 182 -15.57 -8.35 3.22
C ARG A 182 -16.11 -6.96 2.89
N GLY A 183 -16.53 -6.20 3.90
CA GLY A 183 -17.06 -4.85 3.68
C GLY A 183 -16.00 -3.88 3.14
N GLN A 184 -14.75 -3.96 3.62
CA GLN A 184 -13.63 -3.18 3.12
C GLN A 184 -13.36 -3.47 1.63
N ASP A 185 -13.33 -4.75 1.27
CA ASP A 185 -13.08 -5.19 -0.10
C ASP A 185 -14.20 -4.72 -1.04
N GLU A 186 -15.46 -4.83 -0.60
CA GLU A 186 -16.62 -4.31 -1.34
C GLU A 186 -16.51 -2.80 -1.60
N VAL A 187 -16.10 -2.00 -0.61
CA VAL A 187 -15.90 -0.55 -0.77
C VAL A 187 -14.81 -0.26 -1.80
N ILE A 188 -13.64 -0.89 -1.71
CA ILE A 188 -12.55 -0.69 -2.67
C ILE A 188 -13.01 -1.09 -4.09
N MET A 189 -13.63 -2.27 -4.22
CA MET A 189 -14.11 -2.76 -5.51
C MET A 189 -15.16 -1.84 -6.12
N SER A 190 -16.09 -1.30 -5.34
CA SER A 190 -17.12 -0.38 -5.83
C SER A 190 -16.54 0.88 -6.51
N ARG A 191 -15.32 1.28 -6.13
CA ARG A 191 -14.64 2.49 -6.61
C ARG A 191 -13.62 2.20 -7.71
N VAL A 192 -12.86 1.10 -7.60
CA VAL A 192 -11.66 0.85 -8.42
C VAL A 192 -11.54 -0.58 -8.95
N GLU A 193 -12.64 -1.34 -9.06
CA GLU A 193 -12.63 -2.74 -9.51
C GLU A 193 -11.78 -2.98 -10.77
N LYS A 194 -11.89 -2.11 -11.78
CA LYS A 194 -11.10 -2.26 -13.03
C LYS A 194 -9.60 -2.26 -12.74
N LEU A 195 -9.11 -1.32 -11.94
CA LEU A 195 -7.70 -1.18 -11.59
C LEU A 195 -7.22 -2.33 -10.70
N VAL A 196 -8.08 -2.80 -9.79
CA VAL A 196 -7.79 -3.98 -8.96
C VAL A 196 -7.58 -5.21 -9.84
N LYS A 197 -8.45 -5.43 -10.83
CA LYS A 197 -8.32 -6.56 -11.77
C LYS A 197 -7.11 -6.40 -12.70
N GLU A 198 -6.88 -5.19 -13.21
CA GLU A 198 -5.77 -4.86 -14.11
C GLU A 198 -4.41 -5.11 -13.45
N HIS A 199 -4.22 -4.65 -12.22
CA HIS A 199 -2.96 -4.75 -11.49
C HIS A 199 -2.83 -5.99 -10.61
N LYS A 200 -3.83 -6.90 -10.67
CA LYS A 200 -3.97 -8.05 -9.76
C LYS A 200 -3.75 -7.61 -8.30
N PHE A 201 -4.41 -6.54 -7.90
CA PHE A 201 -4.11 -5.86 -6.64
C PHE A 201 -4.56 -6.72 -5.46
N ARG A 202 -3.63 -6.97 -4.52
CA ARG A 202 -3.92 -7.62 -3.25
C ARG A 202 -4.59 -6.62 -2.31
N MET A 203 -5.80 -6.91 -1.85
CA MET A 203 -6.45 -6.09 -0.83
C MET A 203 -5.67 -6.13 0.49
N PRO A 204 -5.63 -5.02 1.25
CA PRO A 204 -4.99 -4.99 2.54
C PRO A 204 -5.77 -5.85 3.56
N PRO A 205 -5.10 -6.76 4.29
CA PRO A 205 -5.76 -7.54 5.33
C PRO A 205 -6.14 -6.68 6.54
N VAL A 206 -7.33 -6.88 7.10
CA VAL A 206 -7.76 -6.24 8.36
C VAL A 206 -6.86 -6.67 9.52
N GLU A 207 -6.32 -7.89 9.51
CA GLU A 207 -5.37 -8.35 10.52
C GLU A 207 -4.09 -7.51 10.53
N VAL A 208 -3.65 -6.99 9.37
CA VAL A 208 -2.53 -6.06 9.31
C VAL A 208 -2.93 -4.71 9.90
N LEU A 209 -4.14 -4.20 9.58
CA LEU A 209 -4.66 -2.95 10.14
C LEU A 209 -4.64 -2.94 11.68
N ILE A 210 -5.09 -4.04 12.30
CA ILE A 210 -5.14 -4.16 13.77
C ILE A 210 -3.79 -4.54 14.41
N GLU A 211 -2.75 -4.79 13.62
CA GLU A 211 -1.36 -4.92 14.10
C GLU A 211 -0.71 -3.54 14.33
N LEU A 212 -1.06 -2.57 13.48
CA LEU A 212 -0.44 -1.24 13.48
C LEU A 212 -0.77 -0.47 14.75
N GLN A 213 0.21 0.29 15.24
CA GLN A 213 0.06 1.07 16.46
C GLN A 213 -1.07 2.10 16.36
N GLU A 214 -1.08 2.86 15.26
CA GLU A 214 -2.09 3.90 15.01
C GLU A 214 -3.35 3.34 14.31
N MET A 215 -3.36 2.04 14.00
CA MET A 215 -4.44 1.32 13.32
C MET A 215 -4.95 2.03 12.04
N HIS A 216 -4.04 2.61 11.27
CA HIS A 216 -4.36 3.20 9.98
C HIS A 216 -3.20 3.06 9.00
N PHE A 217 -3.49 2.98 7.70
CA PHE A 217 -2.48 3.05 6.65
C PHE A 217 -3.04 3.69 5.38
N TRP A 218 -2.12 4.10 4.50
CA TRP A 218 -2.44 4.53 3.14
C TRP A 218 -2.36 3.36 2.17
N CYS A 219 -3.38 3.18 1.35
CA CYS A 219 -3.48 2.14 0.33
C CYS A 219 -3.52 2.80 -1.06
N PRO A 220 -2.37 3.07 -1.69
CA PRO A 220 -2.31 3.61 -3.03
C PRO A 220 -2.86 2.60 -4.04
N ILE A 221 -3.70 3.08 -4.96
CA ILE A 221 -4.23 2.26 -6.05
C ILE A 221 -3.53 2.67 -7.36
N PRO A 222 -2.75 1.77 -7.98
CA PRO A 222 -2.10 2.05 -9.25
C PRO A 222 -3.12 2.45 -10.33
N GLY A 223 -2.80 3.48 -11.11
CA GLY A 223 -3.69 4.04 -12.12
C GLY A 223 -4.83 4.93 -11.58
N PHE A 224 -5.07 4.95 -10.27
CA PHE A 224 -6.12 5.78 -9.66
C PHE A 224 -5.67 7.22 -9.35
N TYR A 225 -4.36 7.52 -9.45
CA TYR A 225 -3.78 8.81 -9.08
C TYR A 225 -4.17 9.24 -7.65
N GLY A 226 -4.19 8.26 -6.75
CA GLY A 226 -4.76 8.37 -5.43
C GLY A 226 -4.83 7.02 -4.71
N GLY A 227 -5.74 6.90 -3.74
CA GLY A 227 -5.86 5.69 -2.93
C GLY A 227 -6.90 5.83 -1.84
N PHE A 228 -6.78 4.95 -0.85
CA PHE A 228 -7.63 4.92 0.34
C PHE A 228 -6.80 5.14 1.59
N HIS A 229 -7.19 6.09 2.42
CA HIS A 229 -6.82 6.09 3.84
C HIS A 229 -7.80 5.17 4.55
N ILE A 230 -7.26 4.15 5.23
CA ILE A 230 -8.05 3.13 5.92
C ILE A 230 -7.69 3.23 7.40
N GLN A 231 -8.70 3.38 8.26
CA GLN A 231 -8.52 3.55 9.70
C GLN A 231 -9.53 2.72 10.49
N MET A 232 -9.05 2.03 11.52
CA MET A 232 -9.92 1.42 12.54
C MET A 232 -10.38 2.50 13.54
N LEU A 233 -11.69 2.59 13.75
CA LEU A 233 -12.31 3.45 14.75
C LEU A 233 -12.50 2.72 16.08
N ASP A 234 -12.82 3.46 17.15
CA ASP A 234 -12.95 2.91 18.50
C ASP A 234 -14.18 2.02 18.70
N ASP A 235 -15.22 2.20 17.88
CA ASP A 235 -16.42 1.38 17.85
C ASP A 235 -16.28 0.11 16.98
N ASN A 236 -15.03 -0.25 16.62
CA ASN A 236 -14.67 -1.36 15.75
C ASN A 236 -15.20 -1.24 14.31
N CYS A 237 -15.55 -0.02 13.87
CA CYS A 237 -15.79 0.26 12.47
C CYS A 237 -14.48 0.54 11.72
N ILE A 238 -14.47 0.33 10.41
CA ILE A 238 -13.40 0.83 9.53
C ILE A 238 -13.91 2.06 8.78
N GLU A 239 -13.21 3.17 8.93
CA GLU A 239 -13.38 4.34 8.09
C GLU A 239 -12.46 4.25 6.88
N MET A 240 -13.01 4.52 5.70
CA MET A 240 -12.28 4.53 4.45
C MET A 240 -12.51 5.84 3.71
N GLU A 241 -11.48 6.67 3.64
CA GLU A 241 -11.50 7.89 2.84
C GLU A 241 -10.71 7.67 1.56
N SER A 242 -11.40 7.79 0.43
CA SER A 242 -10.79 7.67 -0.89
C SER A 242 -10.54 9.03 -1.50
N PHE A 243 -9.38 9.21 -2.13
CA PHE A 243 -8.97 10.47 -2.75
C PHE A 243 -8.35 10.20 -4.12
N CYS A 244 -8.69 11.02 -5.12
CA CYS A 244 -8.14 11.00 -6.48
C CYS A 244 -7.81 12.43 -6.92
N ARG A 245 -6.63 12.64 -7.53
CA ARG A 245 -6.13 13.99 -7.89
C ARG A 245 -6.67 14.56 -9.21
N VAL A 246 -7.51 13.83 -9.93
CA VAL A 246 -7.94 14.19 -11.29
C VAL A 246 -9.29 14.93 -11.25
N VAL A 247 -9.33 16.14 -11.83
CA VAL A 247 -10.50 17.04 -12.03
C VAL A 247 -11.39 17.22 -10.78
N GLY A 248 -10.91 18.01 -9.81
CA GLY A 248 -11.73 18.55 -8.71
C GLY A 248 -11.78 17.72 -7.43
N GLY A 249 -11.01 16.63 -7.33
CA GLY A 249 -10.84 15.85 -6.11
C GLY A 249 -12.09 15.06 -5.73
N SER A 250 -12.27 13.83 -6.22
CA SER A 250 -13.45 13.01 -5.86
C SER A 250 -13.26 12.27 -4.54
N GLY A 251 -13.39 13.00 -3.45
CA GLY A 251 -13.38 12.49 -2.09
C GLY A 251 -14.65 11.74 -1.75
N GLU A 252 -14.55 10.46 -1.38
CA GLU A 252 -15.68 9.71 -0.80
C GLU A 252 -15.25 9.04 0.49
N LYS A 253 -16.05 9.22 1.54
CA LYS A 253 -15.88 8.58 2.84
C LYS A 253 -16.92 7.48 3.05
N HIS A 254 -16.45 6.34 3.50
CA HIS A 254 -17.25 5.16 3.80
C HIS A 254 -16.99 4.69 5.23
N ILE A 255 -18.01 4.11 5.86
CA ILE A 255 -17.90 3.42 7.13
C ILE A 255 -18.32 1.97 6.91
N VAL A 256 -17.45 1.03 7.28
CA VAL A 256 -17.71 -0.41 7.34
C VAL A 256 -17.96 -0.79 8.80
N ASN A 257 -19.13 -1.34 9.09
CA ASN A 257 -19.53 -1.77 10.43
C ASN A 257 -18.98 -3.17 10.77
N PRO A 258 -18.95 -3.57 12.05
CA PRO A 258 -18.48 -4.90 12.49
C PRO A 258 -19.19 -6.11 11.86
N ASP A 259 -20.42 -5.94 11.36
CA ASP A 259 -21.17 -6.97 10.63
C ASP A 259 -20.83 -7.02 9.13
N GLY A 260 -19.93 -6.14 8.68
CA GLY A 260 -19.44 -6.01 7.31
C GLY A 260 -20.43 -5.30 6.37
N THR A 261 -21.52 -4.75 6.90
CA THR A 261 -22.32 -3.77 6.16
C THR A 261 -21.56 -2.46 6.05
N TRP A 262 -21.74 -1.72 4.96
CA TRP A 262 -21.09 -0.43 4.80
C TRP A 262 -22.04 0.61 4.22
N LYS A 263 -21.74 1.87 4.50
CA LYS A 263 -22.46 3.03 3.96
C LYS A 263 -21.48 4.12 3.59
N ARG A 264 -21.83 4.88 2.56
CA ARG A 264 -21.17 6.14 2.25
C ARG A 264 -21.71 7.23 3.18
N THR A 265 -20.82 7.96 3.85
CA THR A 265 -21.18 8.99 4.83
C THR A 265 -21.00 10.39 4.32
N GLU A 266 -20.00 10.63 3.46
CA GLU A 266 -19.70 11.95 2.90
C GLU A 266 -19.20 11.85 1.47
N THR A 267 -19.52 12.86 0.67
CA THR A 267 -18.99 13.09 -0.68
C THR A 267 -18.54 14.53 -0.77
N GLY A 268 -17.27 14.76 -1.11
CA GLY A 268 -16.69 16.09 -1.22
C GLY A 268 -15.88 16.26 -2.51
N LEU A 269 -15.88 17.48 -3.04
CA LEU A 269 -14.85 17.96 -3.95
C LEU A 269 -13.72 18.54 -3.09
N TYR A 270 -12.53 17.94 -3.10
CA TYR A 270 -11.36 18.42 -2.38
C TYR A 270 -10.43 19.24 -3.27
#